data_AF-A0A6C0D0J7-F1
#
_entry.id   AF-A0A6C0D0J7-F1
#
_cell.length_a   1.000
_cell.length_b   1.000
_cell.length_c   1.000
_cell.angle_alpha   90.00
_cell.angle_beta   90.00
_cell.angle_gamma   90.00
#
_symmetry.space_group_name_H-M   'P 1'
#
loop_
_entity.id
_entity.type
_entity.pdbx_description
1 polymer ?
#
loop_
_entity_poly.entity_id
_entity_poly.type
_entity_poly.pdbx_seq_one_letter_code
_entity_poly.pdbx_strand_id
1 'polypeptide(L)'
;MTTFTDIKKFFINHGFEILLALCIAVIIILTLYNKITGNKGKWSKGYYYNSKSDKVDNIPKKTDSKGELECRRIVENIFKKPFNKIRPDFLRNNVTSSVDGGQYNMEIDCYNPELRLGVEYNGVQHYKYVPFFHRNRDAFHNQKYRDELKRRMCKDHNITLIEVPYNIQHEDIERYIISELSKHGYK
;
A
#
# COMPACT_ATOMS: atom_id res chain seq x y z
N MET A 1 -57.23 -29.65 6.94
CA MET A 1 -56.20 -29.40 7.98
C MET A 1 -55.04 -30.41 7.93
N THR A 2 -54.97 -31.29 6.93
CA THR A 2 -53.97 -32.36 6.76
C THR A 2 -52.85 -31.99 5.78
N THR A 3 -53.15 -31.19 4.75
CA THR A 3 -52.18 -30.80 3.71
C THR A 3 -50.99 -30.00 4.25
N PHE A 4 -51.22 -29.10 5.21
CA PHE A 4 -50.17 -28.25 5.77
C PHE A 4 -49.20 -29.00 6.69
N THR A 5 -49.69 -30.03 7.40
CA THR A 5 -48.86 -30.88 8.25
C THR A 5 -47.97 -31.81 7.43
N ASP A 6 -48.48 -32.30 6.30
CA ASP A 6 -47.72 -33.18 5.39
C ASP A 6 -46.60 -32.41 4.70
N ILE A 7 -46.87 -31.17 4.27
CA ILE A 7 -45.85 -30.26 3.72
C ILE A 7 -44.77 -29.97 4.75
N LYS A 8 -45.13 -29.67 6.00
CA LYS A 8 -44.15 -29.44 7.07
C LYS A 8 -43.27 -30.67 7.33
N LYS A 9 -43.86 -31.87 7.37
CA LYS A 9 -43.11 -33.11 7.57
C LYS A 9 -42.15 -33.40 6.42
N PHE A 10 -42.56 -33.09 5.19
CA PHE A 10 -41.72 -33.20 4.01
C PHE A 10 -40.50 -32.26 4.05
N PHE A 11 -40.71 -30.98 4.38
CA PHE A 11 -39.61 -30.02 4.52
C PHE A 11 -38.68 -30.31 5.70
N ILE A 12 -39.17 -30.93 6.78
CA ILE A 12 -38.30 -31.35 7.90
C ILE A 12 -37.38 -32.49 7.46
N ASN A 13 -37.88 -33.44 6.66
CA ASN A 13 -37.12 -34.60 6.24
C ASN A 13 -36.17 -34.32 5.06
N HIS A 14 -36.59 -33.48 4.10
CA HIS A 14 -35.83 -33.22 2.87
C HIS A 14 -35.36 -31.78 2.70
N GLY A 15 -35.65 -30.89 3.65
CA GLY A 15 -35.32 -29.47 3.54
C GLY A 15 -33.83 -29.20 3.37
N PHE A 16 -32.97 -29.99 4.02
CA PHE A 16 -31.52 -29.89 3.84
C PHE A 16 -31.08 -30.25 2.41
N GLU A 17 -31.61 -31.34 1.85
CA GLU A 17 -31.29 -31.78 0.49
C GLU A 17 -31.78 -30.77 -0.56
N ILE A 18 -32.98 -30.23 -0.35
CA ILE A 18 -33.56 -29.18 -1.19
C ILE A 18 -32.69 -27.92 -1.13
N LEU A 19 -32.25 -27.50 0.06
CA LEU A 19 -31.38 -26.34 0.23
C LEU A 19 -30.02 -26.56 -0.45
N LEU A 20 -29.43 -27.74 -0.28
CA LEU A 20 -28.16 -28.10 -0.92
C LEU A 20 -28.29 -28.08 -2.45
N ALA A 21 -29.37 -28.67 -2.98
CA ALA A 21 -29.65 -28.68 -4.42
C ALA A 21 -29.84 -27.26 -4.97
N LEU A 22 -30.55 -26.39 -4.25
CA LEU A 22 -30.73 -24.98 -4.62
C LEU A 22 -29.39 -24.23 -4.62
N CYS A 23 -28.54 -24.43 -3.61
CA CYS A 23 -27.21 -23.82 -3.56
C CYS A 23 -26.34 -24.24 -4.75
N ILE A 24 -26.34 -25.53 -5.09
CA ILE A 24 -25.60 -26.06 -6.25
C ILE A 24 -26.14 -25.46 -7.55
N ALA A 25 -27.47 -25.39 -7.70
CA ALA A 25 -28.10 -24.80 -8.87
C ALA A 25 -27.72 -23.32 -9.04
N VAL A 26 -27.71 -22.53 -7.96
CA VAL A 26 -27.26 -21.12 -7.99
C VAL A 26 -25.80 -21.00 -8.44
N ILE A 27 -24.91 -21.86 -7.93
CA ILE A 27 -23.49 -21.87 -8.35
C ILE A 27 -23.38 -22.19 -9.84
N ILE A 28 -24.11 -23.18 -10.35
CA ILE A 28 -24.12 -23.53 -11.77
C ILE A 28 -24.63 -22.35 -12.61
N ILE A 29 -25.71 -21.70 -12.21
CA ILE A 29 -26.24 -20.52 -12.92
C ILE A 29 -25.21 -19.39 -12.98
N LEU A 30 -24.56 -19.07 -11.85
CA LEU A 30 -23.52 -18.03 -11.79
C LEU A 30 -22.30 -18.37 -12.65
N THR A 31 -21.86 -19.64 -12.67
CA THR A 31 -20.72 -20.06 -13.50
C THR A 31 -21.04 -19.99 -14.99
N LEU A 32 -22.25 -20.39 -15.41
CA LEU A 32 -22.71 -20.26 -16.79
C LEU A 32 -22.87 -18.79 -17.20
N TYR A 33 -23.46 -17.97 -16.33
CA TYR A 33 -23.58 -16.52 -16.56
C TYR A 33 -22.21 -15.87 -16.74
N ASN A 34 -21.23 -16.18 -15.89
CA ASN A 34 -19.86 -15.68 -16.01
C ASN A 34 -19.16 -16.18 -17.29
N LYS A 35 -19.44 -17.42 -17.72
CA LYS A 35 -18.90 -17.99 -18.97
C LYS A 35 -19.45 -17.28 -20.21
N ILE A 36 -20.73 -16.92 -20.21
CA ILE A 36 -21.40 -16.21 -21.32
C ILE A 36 -20.98 -14.73 -21.36
N THR A 37 -20.88 -14.08 -20.19
CA THR A 37 -20.57 -12.64 -20.10
C THR A 37 -19.08 -12.32 -20.19
N GLY A 38 -18.20 -13.32 -20.27
CA GLY A 38 -16.76 -13.12 -20.42
C GLY A 38 -16.08 -12.53 -19.17
N ASN A 39 -16.78 -12.45 -18.04
CA ASN A 39 -16.26 -11.91 -16.79
C ASN A 39 -15.20 -12.85 -16.20
N LYS A 40 -13.93 -12.43 -16.22
CA LYS A 40 -12.84 -13.13 -15.53
C LYS A 40 -12.87 -12.75 -14.04
N GLY A 41 -13.10 -13.74 -13.17
CA GLY A 41 -13.02 -13.55 -11.72
C GLY A 41 -11.60 -13.15 -11.27
N LYS A 42 -11.51 -12.30 -10.24
CA LYS A 42 -10.23 -11.89 -9.62
C LYS A 42 -9.81 -12.94 -8.58
N TRP A 43 -9.34 -14.09 -9.02
CA TRP A 43 -8.73 -15.07 -8.11
C TRP A 43 -7.31 -14.60 -7.74
N SER A 44 -7.09 -14.32 -6.45
CA SER A 44 -5.73 -14.12 -5.93
C SER A 44 -5.15 -15.49 -5.56
N LYS A 45 -3.93 -15.79 -6.02
CA LYS A 45 -3.19 -17.02 -5.66
C LYS A 45 -2.55 -16.98 -4.26
N GLY A 46 -2.79 -15.95 -3.47
CA GLY A 46 -2.15 -15.76 -2.16
C GLY A 46 -3.01 -16.31 -1.03
N TYR A 47 -2.60 -17.42 -0.42
CA TYR A 47 -3.08 -17.78 0.91
C TYR A 47 -2.41 -16.86 1.94
N TYR A 48 -3.18 -15.99 2.57
CA TYR A 48 -2.72 -15.16 3.69
C TYR A 48 -2.77 -15.99 4.98
N TYR A 49 -1.60 -16.42 5.48
CA TYR A 49 -1.50 -16.86 6.88
C TYR A 49 -1.57 -15.63 7.78
N ASN A 50 -2.66 -15.52 8.54
CA ASN A 50 -2.85 -14.48 9.54
C ASN A 50 -2.25 -14.95 10.87
N SER A 51 -0.98 -14.66 11.12
CA SER A 51 -0.45 -14.76 12.49
C SER A 51 -0.94 -13.53 13.25
N LYS A 52 -1.88 -13.74 14.17
CA LYS A 52 -2.26 -12.74 15.17
C LYS A 52 -0.99 -12.26 15.88
N SER A 53 -0.59 -11.03 15.59
CA SER A 53 0.31 -10.24 16.43
C SER A 53 -0.34 -8.88 16.62
N ASP A 54 -0.23 -8.39 17.84
CA ASP A 54 -1.14 -7.42 18.44
C ASP A 54 -1.16 -6.05 17.76
N LYS A 55 -2.30 -5.39 17.92
CA LYS A 55 -2.69 -4.12 17.31
C LYS A 55 -1.65 -3.01 17.52
N VAL A 56 -1.00 -2.62 16.43
CA VAL A 56 -0.58 -1.24 16.14
C VAL A 56 -1.05 -0.97 14.72
N ASP A 57 -1.56 0.23 14.42
CA ASP A 57 -2.20 0.63 13.16
C ASP A 57 -1.25 0.65 11.92
N ASN A 58 -0.54 -0.45 11.68
CA ASN A 58 0.38 -0.72 10.58
C ASN A 58 -0.29 -1.54 9.47
N ILE A 59 -1.57 -1.31 9.17
CA ILE A 59 -2.18 -1.93 8.00
C ILE A 59 -1.59 -1.21 6.78
N PRO A 60 -0.87 -1.90 5.88
CA PRO A 60 -0.43 -1.27 4.64
C PRO A 60 -1.67 -0.77 3.91
N LYS A 61 -1.77 0.56 3.78
CA LYS A 61 -2.88 1.15 3.03
C LYS A 61 -2.72 0.68 1.58
N LYS A 62 -3.86 0.43 0.91
CA LYS A 62 -3.95 -0.05 -0.49
C LYS A 62 -3.18 0.82 -1.53
N THR A 63 -2.58 1.92 -1.07
CA THR A 63 -1.88 2.95 -1.83
C THR A 63 -0.37 2.77 -1.90
N ASP A 64 0.24 1.94 -1.05
CA ASP A 64 1.71 1.86 -0.97
C ASP A 64 2.29 1.02 -2.12
N SER A 65 3.36 1.51 -2.74
CA SER A 65 4.08 0.75 -3.77
C SER A 65 4.85 -0.44 -3.18
N LYS A 66 5.19 -1.43 -4.02
CA LYS A 66 6.00 -2.59 -3.58
C LYS A 66 7.34 -2.16 -2.97
N GLY A 67 7.96 -1.11 -3.50
CA GLY A 67 9.22 -0.58 -3.00
C GLY A 67 9.07 0.09 -1.64
N GLU A 68 8.02 0.88 -1.42
CA GLU A 68 7.70 1.47 -0.11
C GLU A 68 7.47 0.39 0.95
N LEU A 69 6.68 -0.63 0.63
CA LEU A 69 6.42 -1.75 1.53
C LEU A 69 7.69 -2.49 1.92
N GLU A 70 8.58 -2.69 0.96
CA GLU A 70 9.85 -3.38 1.19
C GLU A 70 10.81 -2.53 2.03
N CYS A 71 10.92 -1.22 1.74
CA CYS A 71 11.71 -0.30 2.56
C CYS A 71 11.21 -0.31 4.01
N ARG A 72 9.88 -0.20 4.22
CA ARG A 72 9.27 -0.25 5.55
C ARG A 72 9.61 -1.55 6.28
N ARG A 73 9.38 -2.70 5.62
CA ARG A 73 9.66 -4.03 6.16
C ARG A 73 11.11 -4.13 6.64
N ILE A 74 12.06 -3.65 5.85
CA ILE A 74 13.49 -3.70 6.16
C ILE A 74 13.81 -2.83 7.38
N VAL A 75 13.42 -1.55 7.39
CA VAL A 75 13.77 -0.66 8.51
C VAL A 75 13.08 -1.05 9.82
N GLU A 76 11.83 -1.52 9.76
CA GLU A 76 11.14 -2.04 10.94
C GLU A 76 11.81 -3.32 11.44
N ASN A 77 12.30 -4.18 10.54
CA ASN A 77 13.03 -5.38 10.92
C ASN A 77 14.39 -5.06 11.57
N ILE A 78 15.12 -4.05 11.06
CA ILE A 78 16.41 -3.61 11.60
C ILE A 78 16.23 -3.00 12.99
N PHE A 79 15.35 -2.02 13.13
CA PHE A 79 15.23 -1.23 14.36
C PHE A 79 14.24 -1.79 15.38
N LYS A 80 13.41 -2.76 15.00
CA LYS A 80 12.29 -3.28 15.81
C LYS A 80 11.36 -2.17 16.31
N LYS A 81 11.19 -1.13 15.50
CA LYS A 81 10.34 0.05 15.76
C LYS A 81 9.44 0.29 14.56
N PRO A 82 8.25 0.91 14.74
CA PRO A 82 7.36 1.24 13.63
C PRO A 82 7.91 2.38 12.77
N PHE A 83 7.70 2.29 11.46
CA PHE A 83 8.02 3.35 10.49
C PHE A 83 6.78 3.74 9.71
N ASN A 84 6.08 4.75 10.22
CA ASN A 84 4.80 5.18 9.69
C ASN A 84 4.97 6.20 8.56
N LYS A 85 4.03 6.15 7.62
CA LYS A 85 3.86 7.19 6.61
C LYS A 85 3.29 8.46 7.26
N ILE A 86 3.93 9.61 7.04
CA ILE A 86 3.54 10.88 7.69
C ILE A 86 3.53 12.07 6.72
N ARG A 87 2.76 13.11 7.05
CA ARG A 87 2.71 14.41 6.35
C ARG A 87 2.92 15.57 7.33
N PRO A 88 4.13 15.71 7.90
CA PRO A 88 4.37 16.61 9.02
C PRO A 88 4.19 18.08 8.63
N ASP A 89 3.81 18.92 9.59
CA ASP A 89 3.51 20.35 9.36
C ASP A 89 4.68 21.13 8.79
N PHE A 90 5.91 20.74 9.13
CA PHE A 90 7.09 21.38 8.58
C PHE A 90 7.35 21.04 7.10
N LEU A 91 6.69 20.03 6.53
CA LEU A 91 6.76 19.72 5.09
C LEU A 91 5.67 20.41 4.28
N ARG A 92 5.17 21.55 4.77
CA ARG A 92 4.23 22.39 4.03
C ARG A 92 4.93 23.13 2.90
N ASN A 93 4.53 22.87 1.68
CA ASN A 93 4.92 23.68 0.53
C ASN A 93 3.92 24.84 0.37
N ASN A 94 4.39 26.06 0.15
CA ASN A 94 3.55 27.25 -0.07
C ASN A 94 3.56 27.73 -1.53
N VAL A 95 4.40 27.14 -2.38
CA VAL A 95 4.60 27.53 -3.79
C VAL A 95 3.73 26.71 -4.72
N THR A 96 3.92 25.39 -4.75
CA THR A 96 3.24 24.52 -5.75
C THR A 96 1.89 23.99 -5.26
N SER A 97 1.65 24.05 -3.95
CA SER A 97 0.41 23.63 -3.29
C SER A 97 -0.84 24.32 -3.85
N SER A 98 -0.67 25.55 -4.36
CA SER A 98 -1.75 26.32 -4.97
C SER A 98 -1.96 26.02 -6.47
N VAL A 99 -0.95 25.48 -7.17
CA VAL A 99 -0.97 25.28 -8.63
C VAL A 99 -1.51 23.88 -8.99
N ASP A 100 -1.15 22.87 -8.20
CA ASP A 100 -1.58 21.48 -8.42
C ASP A 100 -2.79 21.08 -7.56
N GLY A 101 -3.46 22.04 -6.91
CA GLY A 101 -4.61 21.82 -6.02
C GLY A 101 -4.28 21.10 -4.70
N GLY A 102 -3.01 20.93 -4.38
CA GLY A 102 -2.55 20.20 -3.20
C GLY A 102 -2.50 21.08 -1.95
N GLN A 103 -3.55 21.04 -1.12
CA GLN A 103 -3.57 21.76 0.17
C GLN A 103 -2.81 21.04 1.30
N TYR A 104 -2.20 19.89 0.99
CA TYR A 104 -1.61 18.98 1.97
C TYR A 104 -0.08 19.08 2.01
N ASN A 105 0.51 18.86 3.19
CA ASN A 105 1.96 18.76 3.36
C ASN A 105 2.53 17.59 2.53
N MET A 106 3.81 17.70 2.17
CA MET A 106 4.53 16.61 1.52
C MET A 106 4.64 15.41 2.47
N GLU A 107 4.74 14.23 1.88
CA GLU A 107 4.72 12.95 2.59
C GLU A 107 6.14 12.37 2.71
N ILE A 108 6.37 11.66 3.82
CA ILE A 108 7.50 10.74 4.01
C ILE A 108 6.93 9.33 4.11
N ASP A 109 7.44 8.39 3.30
CA ASP A 109 6.85 7.04 3.15
C ASP A 109 6.98 6.19 4.42
N CYS A 110 8.16 6.27 5.06
CA CYS A 110 8.53 5.51 6.25
C CYS A 110 9.28 6.45 7.20
N TYR A 111 8.70 6.81 8.35
CA TYR A 111 9.34 7.70 9.30
C TYR A 111 9.24 7.18 10.74
N ASN A 112 10.36 7.30 11.47
CA ASN A 112 10.40 7.08 12.89
C ASN A 112 10.87 8.36 13.63
N PRO A 113 10.05 8.94 14.52
CA PRO A 113 10.37 10.19 15.21
C PRO A 113 11.51 10.05 16.22
N GLU A 114 11.64 8.90 16.90
CA GLU A 114 12.68 8.68 17.91
C GLU A 114 14.07 8.62 17.28
N LEU A 115 14.16 7.99 16.10
CA LEU A 115 15.40 7.87 15.33
C LEU A 115 15.68 9.10 14.45
N ARG A 116 14.69 10.01 14.33
CA ARG A 116 14.70 11.14 13.37
C ARG A 116 15.08 10.69 11.96
N LEU A 117 14.51 9.55 11.54
CA LEU A 117 14.90 8.86 10.31
C LEU A 117 13.67 8.68 9.42
N GLY A 118 13.78 9.17 8.19
CA GLY A 118 12.87 8.92 7.09
C GLY A 118 13.53 8.05 6.02
N VAL A 119 12.78 7.14 5.43
CA VAL A 119 13.16 6.37 4.24
C VAL A 119 12.08 6.53 3.18
N GLU A 120 12.49 6.85 1.95
CA GLU A 120 11.61 7.02 0.79
C GLU A 120 12.02 6.13 -0.37
N TYR A 121 11.02 5.55 -1.05
CA TYR A 121 11.27 4.79 -2.27
C TYR A 121 10.96 5.66 -3.48
N ASN A 122 12.00 6.14 -4.15
CA ASN A 122 11.87 7.03 -5.30
C ASN A 122 11.67 6.22 -6.58
N GLY A 123 10.43 6.17 -7.06
CA GLY A 123 10.07 5.59 -8.36
C GLY A 123 10.68 6.33 -9.57
N VAL A 124 10.52 5.75 -10.77
CA VAL A 124 11.07 6.32 -12.02
C VAL A 124 10.62 7.77 -12.29
N GLN A 125 9.44 8.15 -11.81
CA GLN A 125 8.87 9.48 -11.96
C GLN A 125 9.75 10.59 -11.34
N HIS A 126 10.53 10.28 -10.31
CA HIS A 126 11.44 11.26 -9.67
C HIS A 126 12.64 11.60 -10.58
N TYR A 127 13.00 10.72 -11.49
CA TYR A 127 14.23 10.83 -12.29
C TYR A 127 13.97 11.23 -13.74
N LYS A 128 12.84 10.79 -14.30
CA LYS A 128 12.53 10.96 -15.73
C LYS A 128 11.09 11.40 -15.90
N TYR A 129 10.86 12.25 -16.89
CA TYR A 129 9.50 12.53 -17.34
C TYR A 129 8.92 11.27 -17.97
N VAL A 130 7.88 10.77 -17.30
CA VAL A 130 7.03 9.69 -17.79
C VAL A 130 5.61 10.26 -17.95
N PRO A 131 5.01 10.23 -19.16
CA PRO A 131 3.67 10.78 -19.41
C PRO A 131 2.58 10.23 -18.49
N PHE A 132 2.71 8.96 -18.08
CA PHE A 132 1.78 8.33 -17.14
C PHE A 132 1.77 9.02 -15.75
N PHE A 133 2.91 9.53 -15.31
CA PHE A 133 3.07 10.18 -14.00
C PHE A 133 3.03 11.71 -14.08
N HIS A 134 3.25 12.29 -15.26
CA HIS A 134 3.37 13.74 -15.42
C HIS A 134 2.54 14.23 -16.61
N ARG A 135 1.64 15.18 -16.33
CA ARG A 135 0.82 15.83 -17.37
C ARG A 135 1.67 16.54 -18.42
N ASN A 136 2.73 17.21 -18.00
CA ASN A 136 3.66 17.95 -18.86
C ASN A 136 5.06 18.01 -18.22
N ARG A 137 6.03 18.62 -18.92
CA ARG A 137 7.40 18.79 -18.41
C ARG A 137 7.44 19.62 -17.14
N ASP A 138 6.61 20.65 -17.03
CA ASP A 138 6.55 21.51 -15.84
C ASP A 138 6.14 20.73 -14.59
N ALA A 139 5.19 19.80 -14.69
CA ALA A 139 4.81 18.92 -13.58
C ALA A 139 5.99 18.03 -13.11
N PHE A 140 6.84 17.58 -14.03
CA PHE A 140 8.07 16.86 -13.69
C PHE A 140 9.11 17.77 -13.01
N HIS A 141 9.27 19.01 -13.49
CA HIS A 141 10.13 19.99 -12.83
C HIS A 141 9.63 20.36 -11.43
N ASN A 142 8.31 20.50 -11.25
CA ASN A 142 7.68 20.70 -9.95
C ASN A 142 7.86 19.50 -9.02
N GLN A 143 7.84 18.26 -9.52
CA GLN A 143 8.17 17.08 -8.75
C GLN A 143 9.62 17.16 -8.23
N LYS A 144 10.59 17.46 -9.11
CA LYS A 144 11.99 17.63 -8.71
C LYS A 144 12.19 18.73 -7.67
N TYR A 145 11.52 19.88 -7.87
CA TYR A 145 11.54 20.97 -6.90
C TYR A 145 11.01 20.54 -5.54
N ARG A 146 9.90 19.80 -5.50
CA ARG A 146 9.34 19.27 -4.24
C ARG A 146 10.28 18.27 -3.56
N ASP A 147 10.92 17.40 -4.33
CA ASP A 147 11.89 16.44 -3.79
C ASP A 147 13.10 17.16 -3.17
N GLU A 148 13.64 18.18 -3.84
CA GLU A 148 14.71 19.02 -3.29
C GLU A 148 14.30 19.80 -2.05
N LEU A 149 13.11 20.42 -2.09
CA LEU A 149 12.56 21.14 -0.94
C LEU A 149 12.39 20.20 0.26
N LYS A 150 11.90 18.98 0.03
CA LYS A 150 11.74 17.97 1.07
C LYS A 150 13.08 17.61 1.73
N ARG A 151 14.11 17.32 0.92
CA ARG A 151 15.47 17.05 1.44
C ARG A 151 15.96 18.18 2.33
N ARG A 152 15.81 19.43 1.88
CA ARG A 152 16.22 20.61 2.65
C ARG A 152 15.43 20.73 3.94
N MET A 153 14.10 20.62 3.89
CA MET A 153 13.26 20.75 5.08
C MET A 153 13.53 19.65 6.11
N CYS A 154 13.74 18.40 5.68
CA CYS A 154 14.17 17.32 6.57
C CYS A 154 15.51 17.65 7.22
N LYS A 155 16.50 18.11 6.44
CA LYS A 155 17.81 18.52 6.96
C LYS A 155 17.70 19.65 7.98
N ASP A 156 16.92 20.69 7.68
CA ASP A 156 16.71 21.84 8.57
C ASP A 156 16.03 21.42 9.89
N HIS A 157 15.24 20.34 9.86
CA HIS A 157 14.61 19.73 11.03
C HIS A 157 15.43 18.57 11.63
N ASN A 158 16.72 18.46 11.32
CA ASN A 158 17.62 17.37 11.74
C ASN A 158 16.99 15.97 11.59
N ILE A 159 16.33 15.73 10.46
CA ILE A 159 15.80 14.43 10.06
C ILE A 159 16.69 13.89 8.96
N THR A 160 17.25 12.71 9.17
CA THR A 160 17.96 11.96 8.13
C THR A 160 16.92 11.42 7.16
N LEU A 161 17.03 11.74 5.88
CA LEU A 161 16.16 11.21 4.83
C LEU A 161 17.00 10.35 3.88
N ILE A 162 16.76 9.03 3.89
CA ILE A 162 17.39 8.09 2.96
C ILE A 162 16.45 7.86 1.79
N GLU A 163 16.93 8.12 0.58
CA GLU A 163 16.19 7.90 -0.65
C GLU A 163 16.70 6.64 -1.36
N VAL A 164 15.82 5.66 -1.55
CA VAL A 164 16.09 4.41 -2.25
C VAL A 164 15.65 4.57 -3.70
N PRO A 165 16.57 4.57 -4.67
CA PRO A 165 16.20 4.78 -6.07
C PRO A 165 15.60 3.51 -6.69
N TYR A 166 14.65 3.67 -7.61
CA TYR A 166 13.92 2.56 -8.25
C TYR A 166 14.80 1.56 -9.03
N ASN A 167 16.03 1.94 -9.35
CA ASN A 167 16.97 1.10 -10.10
C ASN A 167 17.73 0.10 -9.22
N ILE A 168 17.55 0.14 -7.90
CA ILE A 168 18.04 -0.90 -6.99
C ILE A 168 17.11 -2.11 -7.11
N GLN A 169 17.70 -3.28 -7.38
CA GLN A 169 16.96 -4.54 -7.42
C GLN A 169 16.41 -4.86 -6.03
N HIS A 170 15.24 -5.50 -5.97
CA HIS A 170 14.54 -5.75 -4.71
C HIS A 170 15.41 -6.49 -3.68
N GLU A 171 16.25 -7.41 -4.16
CA GLU A 171 17.16 -8.23 -3.36
C GLU A 171 18.31 -7.41 -2.75
N ASP A 172 18.65 -6.25 -3.33
CA ASP A 172 19.74 -5.38 -2.88
C ASP A 172 19.25 -4.15 -2.09
N ILE A 173 17.93 -3.93 -1.98
CA ILE A 173 17.37 -2.80 -1.21
C ILE A 173 17.86 -2.83 0.23
N GLU A 174 17.88 -4.01 0.86
CA GLU A 174 18.33 -4.17 2.25
C GLU A 174 19.80 -3.75 2.41
N ARG A 175 20.68 -4.21 1.52
CA ARG A 175 22.10 -3.85 1.53
C ARG A 175 22.30 -2.35 1.31
N TYR A 176 21.55 -1.76 0.39
CA TYR A 176 21.59 -0.33 0.14
C TYR A 176 21.17 0.47 1.39
N ILE A 177 20.05 0.12 2.01
CA ILE A 177 19.56 0.78 3.22
C ILE A 177 20.59 0.66 4.35
N ILE A 178 21.15 -0.54 4.59
CA ILE A 178 22.17 -0.75 5.64
C ILE A 178 23.42 0.12 5.37
N SER A 179 23.85 0.21 4.11
CA SER A 179 24.98 1.07 3.73
C SER A 179 24.70 2.55 4.02
N GLU A 180 23.53 3.06 3.63
CA GLU A 180 23.14 4.44 3.89
C GLU A 180 22.98 4.73 5.39
N LEU A 181 22.35 3.82 6.14
CA LEU A 181 22.24 3.92 7.60
C LEU A 181 23.61 4.04 8.26
N SER A 182 24.57 3.22 7.85
CA SER A 182 25.93 3.25 8.37
C SER A 182 26.64 4.59 8.09
N LYS A 183 26.45 5.15 6.90
CA LYS A 183 27.00 6.48 6.54
C LYS A 183 26.46 7.61 7.41
N HIS A 184 25.21 7.47 7.84
CA HIS A 184 24.54 8.43 8.72
C HIS A 184 24.72 8.13 10.22
N GLY A 185 25.51 7.12 10.58
CA GLY A 185 25.85 6.82 11.98
C GLY A 185 24.81 6.00 12.74
N TYR A 186 23.83 5.43 12.05
CA TYR A 186 22.91 4.45 12.62
C TYR A 186 23.62 3.10 12.78
N LYS A 187 23.41 2.44 13.91
CA LYS A 187 24.00 1.14 14.27
C LYS A 187 22.93 0.06 14.36
#